data_AF-A0AAU4GKI0-F1
#
_entry.id   AF-A0AAU4GKI0-F1
#
_cell.length_a   1.000
_cell.length_b   1.000
_cell.length_c   1.000
_cell.angle_alpha   90.00
_cell.angle_beta   90.00
_cell.angle_gamma   90.00
#
_symmetry.space_group_name_H-M   'P 1'
#
loop_
_entity.id
_entity.type
_entity.pdbx_description
1 polymer ?
#
loop_
_entity_poly.entity_id
_entity_poly.type
_entity_poly.pdbx_seq_one_letter_code
_entity_poly.pdbx_strand_id
1 'polypeptide(L)'
;MLTVRMNDLAADLLAATPGPPPADLAPGLQDLAPALRNLVTAGLVVCEGNGVLTFARHAPAAASAPGNSGTLTGWETDTSSFHLDETVPVTVDLTGDGEPVISPADQALMLRHGLGFAWQLARLAAELPEPVDLRCIISANSTNGTFRLHRLRDGEPWLSEDLDGYRLEEIIVLDAPARGRD
;
A
#
# COMPACT_ATOMS: atom_id res chain seq x y z
N MET A 1 -4.88 -2.44 -17.28
CA MET A 1 -5.60 -1.28 -16.69
C MET A 1 -5.41 -1.32 -15.17
N LEU A 2 -5.22 -0.16 -14.52
CA LEU A 2 -5.19 -0.08 -13.06
C LEU A 2 -6.56 -0.45 -12.49
N THR A 3 -6.58 -1.30 -11.47
CA THR A 3 -7.81 -1.75 -10.80
C THR A 3 -7.75 -1.39 -9.34
N VAL A 4 -8.80 -0.77 -8.81
CA VAL A 4 -8.95 -0.48 -7.38
C VAL A 4 -10.14 -1.26 -6.86
N ARG A 5 -9.94 -2.01 -5.80
CA ARG A 5 -10.98 -2.71 -5.03
C ARG A 5 -10.91 -2.25 -3.59
N MET A 6 -12.03 -2.19 -2.90
CA MET A 6 -12.08 -1.87 -1.48
C MET A 6 -13.24 -2.60 -0.83
N ASN A 7 -13.16 -2.86 0.47
CA ASN A 7 -14.28 -3.40 1.23
C ASN A 7 -15.33 -2.32 1.54
N ASP A 8 -16.51 -2.74 1.95
CA ASP A 8 -17.62 -1.83 2.28
C ASP A 8 -17.25 -0.85 3.39
N LEU A 9 -16.46 -1.29 4.39
CA LEU A 9 -15.99 -0.41 5.48
C LEU A 9 -15.15 0.77 4.96
N ALA A 10 -14.20 0.50 4.05
CA ALA A 10 -13.40 1.54 3.43
C ALA A 10 -14.25 2.48 2.55
N ALA A 11 -15.18 1.91 1.78
CA ALA A 11 -16.07 2.69 0.92
C ALA A 11 -16.96 3.64 1.73
N ASP A 12 -17.61 3.13 2.79
CA ASP A 12 -18.48 3.89 3.67
C ASP A 12 -17.71 5.00 4.40
N LEU A 13 -16.53 4.68 4.94
CA LEU A 13 -15.69 5.66 5.64
C LEU A 13 -15.26 6.82 4.72
N LEU A 14 -14.82 6.50 3.50
CA LEU A 14 -14.40 7.50 2.51
C LEU A 14 -15.56 8.34 1.99
N ALA A 15 -16.76 7.76 1.88
CA ALA A 15 -17.98 8.48 1.49
C ALA A 15 -18.50 9.40 2.61
N ALA A 16 -18.40 8.98 3.87
CA ALA A 16 -18.85 9.75 5.03
C ALA A 16 -17.91 10.91 5.40
N THR A 17 -16.64 10.84 4.99
CA THR A 17 -15.63 11.85 5.33
C THR A 17 -15.38 12.80 4.17
N PRO A 18 -15.44 14.14 4.35
CA PRO A 18 -15.12 15.09 3.28
C PRO A 18 -13.75 14.84 2.65
N GLY A 19 -13.68 14.94 1.32
CA GLY A 19 -12.44 14.78 0.55
C GLY A 19 -12.73 14.38 -0.90
N PRO A 20 -11.69 14.32 -1.76
CA PRO A 20 -11.84 13.82 -3.12
C PRO A 20 -12.34 12.37 -3.13
N PRO A 21 -13.23 12.01 -4.08
CA PRO A 21 -13.74 10.65 -4.20
C PRO A 21 -12.61 9.69 -4.60
N PRO A 22 -12.72 8.39 -4.28
CA PRO A 22 -11.64 7.44 -4.52
C PRO A 22 -11.12 7.36 -5.96
N ALA A 23 -12.01 7.54 -6.94
CA ALA A 23 -11.68 7.53 -8.36
C ALA A 23 -10.80 8.74 -8.79
N ASP A 24 -10.85 9.85 -8.06
CA ASP A 24 -10.09 11.07 -8.32
C ASP A 24 -8.84 11.18 -7.44
N LEU A 25 -8.50 10.12 -6.68
CA LEU A 25 -7.33 10.04 -5.80
C LEU A 25 -6.03 9.70 -6.55
N ALA A 26 -5.77 10.33 -7.69
CA ALA A 26 -4.43 10.38 -8.26
C ALA A 26 -3.76 11.72 -7.89
N PRO A 27 -3.47 11.98 -6.59
CA PRO A 27 -2.83 13.22 -6.18
C PRO A 27 -1.50 13.37 -6.91
N GLY A 28 -1.11 14.61 -7.16
CA GLY A 28 0.26 14.90 -7.54
C GLY A 28 1.20 14.44 -6.44
N LEU A 29 2.45 14.13 -6.79
CA LEU A 29 3.47 13.76 -5.81
C LEU A 29 3.53 14.76 -4.64
N GLN A 30 3.32 16.05 -4.91
CA GLN A 30 3.36 17.13 -3.90
C GLN A 30 2.23 17.09 -2.88
N ASP A 31 1.12 16.41 -3.17
CA ASP A 31 -0.01 16.32 -2.23
C ASP A 31 0.17 15.16 -1.23
N LEU A 32 1.19 14.31 -1.42
CA LEU A 32 1.54 13.26 -0.47
C LEU A 32 2.32 13.81 0.74
N ALA A 33 2.18 13.14 1.88
CA ALA A 33 2.98 13.42 3.06
C ALA A 33 4.49 13.30 2.75
N PRO A 34 5.36 14.13 3.35
CA PRO A 34 6.78 14.19 2.99
C PRO A 34 7.50 12.83 3.05
N ALA A 35 7.19 12.01 4.06
CA ALA A 35 7.76 10.67 4.18
C ALA A 35 7.43 9.80 2.96
N LEU A 36 6.16 9.77 2.55
CA LEU A 36 5.70 9.02 1.36
C LEU A 36 6.37 9.54 0.08
N ARG A 37 6.48 10.87 -0.08
CA ARG A 37 7.21 11.47 -1.23
C ARG A 37 8.65 11.00 -1.32
N ASN A 38 9.32 10.89 -0.18
CA ASN A 38 10.69 10.40 -0.13
C ASN A 38 10.77 8.93 -0.56
N LEU A 39 9.79 8.09 -0.19
CA LEU A 39 9.75 6.69 -0.64
C LEU A 39 9.53 6.60 -2.16
N VAL A 40 8.62 7.40 -2.73
CA VAL A 40 8.43 7.46 -4.20
C VAL A 40 9.73 7.90 -4.88
N THR A 41 10.34 8.98 -4.37
CA THR A 41 11.56 9.56 -4.96
C THR A 41 12.75 8.61 -4.89
N ALA A 42 12.84 7.80 -3.82
CA ALA A 42 13.84 6.75 -3.73
C ALA A 42 13.66 5.66 -4.80
N GLY A 43 12.43 5.48 -5.30
CA GLY A 43 12.11 4.58 -6.40
C GLY A 43 11.88 3.13 -5.98
N LEU A 44 11.44 2.35 -6.97
CA LEU A 44 11.31 0.89 -6.90
C LEU A 44 12.45 0.25 -7.70
N VAL A 45 12.84 -0.95 -7.31
CA VAL A 45 13.78 -1.78 -8.07
C VAL A 45 13.29 -3.22 -8.09
N VAL A 46 13.58 -3.91 -9.19
CA VAL A 46 13.52 -5.37 -9.27
C VAL A 46 14.95 -5.88 -9.10
N CYS A 47 15.19 -6.66 -8.07
CA CYS A 47 16.53 -7.14 -7.75
C CYS A 47 16.95 -8.26 -8.72
N GLU A 48 18.11 -8.07 -9.35
CA GLU A 48 18.71 -9.08 -10.21
C GLU A 48 18.99 -10.37 -9.43
N GLY A 49 18.69 -11.52 -10.04
CA GLY A 49 18.95 -12.84 -9.47
C GLY A 49 17.74 -13.53 -8.84
N ASN A 50 16.82 -12.78 -8.21
CA ASN A 50 15.59 -13.36 -7.64
C ASN A 50 14.29 -12.68 -8.07
N GLY A 51 14.37 -11.56 -8.80
CA GLY A 51 13.19 -10.91 -9.39
C GLY A 51 12.24 -10.30 -8.35
N VAL A 52 12.75 -10.01 -7.15
CA VAL A 52 12.02 -9.39 -6.04
C VAL A 52 11.85 -7.91 -6.28
N LEU A 53 10.64 -7.41 -6.11
CA LEU A 53 10.29 -6.00 -6.15
C LEU A 53 10.36 -5.38 -4.75
N THR A 54 11.12 -4.31 -4.62
CA THR A 54 11.24 -3.59 -3.33
C THR A 54 11.50 -2.11 -3.56
N PHE A 55 11.36 -1.30 -2.51
CA PHE A 55 11.93 0.05 -2.51
C PHE A 55 13.44 0.00 -2.72
N ALA A 56 13.99 0.91 -3.53
CA ALA A 56 15.42 0.93 -3.85
C ALA A 56 16.33 0.95 -2.61
N ARG A 57 15.91 1.67 -1.56
CA ARG A 57 16.62 1.73 -0.27
C ARG A 57 16.72 0.39 0.46
N HIS A 58 15.91 -0.60 0.10
CA HIS A 58 15.90 -1.95 0.68
C HIS A 58 16.54 -2.99 -0.23
N ALA A 59 17.07 -2.60 -1.40
CA ALA A 59 17.75 -3.50 -2.32
C ALA A 59 18.87 -4.36 -1.68
N PRO A 60 19.70 -3.84 -0.74
CA PRO A 60 20.72 -4.67 -0.09
C PRO A 60 20.17 -5.88 0.67
N ALA A 61 18.93 -5.81 1.19
CA ALA A 61 18.31 -6.92 1.92
C ALA A 61 17.77 -8.02 0.98
N ALA A 62 17.51 -7.69 -0.29
CA ALA A 62 16.85 -8.59 -1.24
C ALA A 62 17.66 -9.86 -1.54
N ALA A 63 18.98 -9.85 -1.37
CA ALA A 63 19.82 -11.03 -1.56
C ALA A 63 19.44 -12.21 -0.64
N SER A 64 18.73 -11.94 0.46
CA SER A 64 18.26 -12.96 1.42
C SER A 64 16.85 -13.48 1.15
N ALA A 65 16.12 -12.95 0.16
CA ALA A 65 14.75 -13.36 -0.13
C ALA A 65 14.67 -14.82 -0.65
N PRO A 66 13.62 -15.59 -0.31
CA PRO A 66 12.46 -15.22 0.53
C PRO A 66 12.72 -15.29 2.04
N GLY A 67 13.93 -15.65 2.47
CA GLY A 67 14.28 -15.80 3.88
C GLY A 67 13.32 -16.73 4.62
N ASN A 68 12.82 -16.26 5.77
CA ASN A 68 11.86 -16.99 6.61
C ASN A 68 10.40 -16.85 6.15
N SER A 69 10.09 -15.95 5.20
CA SER A 69 8.70 -15.72 4.76
C SER A 69 8.17 -16.84 3.87
N GLY A 70 9.04 -17.75 3.41
CA GLY A 70 8.69 -18.95 2.63
C GLY A 70 8.22 -18.69 1.19
N THR A 71 7.84 -17.45 0.85
CA THR A 71 7.41 -17.00 -0.47
C THR A 71 8.02 -15.64 -0.79
N LEU A 72 8.16 -15.29 -2.08
CA LEU A 72 8.65 -13.97 -2.46
C LEU A 72 7.63 -12.89 -2.12
N THR A 73 6.35 -13.17 -2.33
CA THR A 73 5.24 -12.27 -1.96
C THR A 73 5.22 -11.95 -0.47
N GLY A 74 5.43 -12.95 0.38
CA GLY A 74 5.55 -12.75 1.83
C GLY A 74 6.75 -11.86 2.17
N TRP A 75 7.93 -12.17 1.61
CA TRP A 75 9.13 -11.37 1.86
C TRP A 75 8.99 -9.91 1.41
N GLU A 76 8.41 -9.69 0.22
CA GLU A 76 8.17 -8.35 -0.34
C GLU A 76 7.20 -7.58 0.52
N THR A 77 6.13 -8.24 0.95
CA THR A 77 5.12 -7.65 1.82
C THR A 77 5.73 -7.28 3.16
N ASP A 78 6.54 -8.14 3.78
CA ASP A 78 7.19 -7.86 5.06
C ASP A 78 8.21 -6.71 4.92
N THR A 79 9.05 -6.75 3.89
CA THR A 79 10.13 -5.77 3.69
C THR A 79 9.63 -4.41 3.22
N SER A 80 8.51 -4.40 2.51
CA SER A 80 7.91 -3.18 1.96
C SER A 80 6.65 -2.73 2.71
N SER A 81 6.45 -3.26 3.92
CA SER A 81 5.38 -2.82 4.83
C SER A 81 5.84 -1.64 5.69
N PHE A 82 4.94 -0.70 5.94
CA PHE A 82 5.13 0.35 6.95
C PHE A 82 3.79 0.87 7.46
N HIS A 83 3.82 1.57 8.59
CA HIS A 83 2.64 2.16 9.21
C HIS A 83 2.31 3.53 8.60
N LEU A 84 1.07 3.73 8.20
CA LEU A 84 0.60 4.99 7.64
C LEU A 84 0.48 6.06 8.71
N ASP A 85 0.13 5.69 9.94
CA ASP A 85 0.07 6.56 11.10
C ASP A 85 1.43 7.16 11.51
N GLU A 86 2.54 6.55 11.08
CA GLU A 86 3.89 7.08 11.27
C GLU A 86 4.33 8.03 10.13
N THR A 87 3.60 8.08 9.01
CA THR A 87 4.02 8.78 7.78
C THR A 87 3.05 9.85 7.32
N VAL A 88 1.76 9.70 7.64
CA VAL A 88 0.66 10.62 7.35
C VAL A 88 0.42 11.48 8.60
N PRO A 89 0.14 12.79 8.46
CA PRO A 89 -0.07 13.66 9.62
C PRO A 89 -1.44 13.43 10.27
N VAL A 90 -1.57 12.33 11.01
CA VAL A 90 -2.76 11.96 11.79
C VAL A 90 -2.52 12.19 13.28
N THR A 91 -3.61 12.22 14.05
CA THR A 91 -3.55 12.21 15.51
C THR A 91 -3.76 10.78 16.02
N VAL A 92 -2.81 10.28 16.81
CA VAL A 92 -2.96 9.04 17.57
C VAL A 92 -3.15 9.41 19.04
N ASP A 93 -4.40 9.33 19.50
CA ASP A 93 -4.73 9.52 20.90
C ASP A 93 -4.59 8.21 21.67
N LEU A 94 -4.73 8.27 23.00
CA LEU A 94 -4.82 7.10 23.85
C LEU A 94 -6.19 7.04 24.52
N THR A 95 -6.79 5.86 24.57
CA THR A 95 -7.95 5.58 25.40
C THR A 95 -7.60 5.67 26.89
N GLY A 96 -8.61 5.62 27.77
CA GLY A 96 -8.39 5.62 29.22
C GLY A 96 -7.51 4.46 29.73
N ASP A 97 -7.43 3.37 28.97
CA ASP A 97 -6.61 2.19 29.29
C ASP A 97 -5.24 2.21 28.60
N GLY A 98 -4.91 3.29 27.86
CA GLY A 98 -3.63 3.46 27.19
C GLY A 98 -3.53 2.84 25.79
N GLU A 99 -4.62 2.31 25.24
CA GLU A 99 -4.65 1.77 23.87
C GLU A 99 -4.69 2.91 22.84
N PRO A 100 -3.94 2.82 21.72
CA PRO A 100 -3.97 3.81 20.67
C PRO A 100 -5.35 3.90 20.00
N VAL A 101 -5.80 5.12 19.74
CA VAL A 101 -7.04 5.37 19.02
C VAL A 101 -6.85 6.46 17.96
N ILE A 102 -7.26 6.16 16.74
CA ILE A 102 -7.21 7.06 15.58
C ILE A 102 -8.65 7.39 15.18
N SER A 103 -8.94 8.67 14.97
CA SER A 103 -10.27 9.11 14.58
C SER A 103 -10.67 8.60 13.19
N PRO A 104 -11.96 8.41 12.89
CA PRO A 104 -12.41 8.02 11.55
C PRO A 104 -11.93 8.99 10.45
N ALA A 105 -11.87 10.29 10.73
CA ALA A 105 -11.38 11.28 9.77
C ALA A 105 -9.89 11.07 9.43
N ASP A 106 -9.09 10.72 10.43
CA ASP A 106 -7.66 10.42 10.26
C ASP A 106 -7.45 9.05 9.59
N GLN A 107 -8.28 8.05 9.88
CA GLN A 107 -8.30 6.79 9.14
C GLN A 107 -8.58 7.02 7.65
N ALA A 108 -9.59 7.83 7.32
CA ALA A 108 -9.90 8.21 5.95
C ALA A 108 -8.72 8.98 5.29
N LEU A 109 -8.03 9.84 6.04
CA LEU A 109 -6.83 10.55 5.56
C LEU A 109 -5.70 9.57 5.23
N MET A 110 -5.45 8.56 6.07
CA MET A 110 -4.47 7.51 5.81
C MET A 110 -4.82 6.72 4.56
N LEU A 111 -6.08 6.29 4.39
CA LEU A 111 -6.54 5.57 3.21
C LEU A 111 -6.32 6.38 1.93
N ARG A 112 -6.62 7.68 1.95
CA ARG A 112 -6.39 8.58 0.80
C ARG A 112 -4.92 8.75 0.47
N HIS A 113 -4.08 8.96 1.48
CA HIS A 113 -2.63 9.08 1.28
C HIS A 113 -2.01 7.76 0.79
N GLY A 114 -2.43 6.63 1.36
CA GLY A 114 -1.99 5.30 0.95
C GLY A 114 -2.39 5.00 -0.50
N LEU A 115 -3.63 5.28 -0.89
CA LEU A 115 -4.08 5.09 -2.27
C LEU A 115 -3.33 6.03 -3.23
N GLY A 116 -3.19 7.31 -2.88
CA GLY A 116 -2.41 8.25 -3.69
C GLY A 116 -0.95 7.84 -3.85
N PHE A 117 -0.33 7.29 -2.81
CA PHE A 117 1.01 6.72 -2.86
C PHE A 117 1.07 5.48 -3.76
N ALA A 118 0.10 4.57 -3.67
CA ALA A 118 -0.01 3.40 -4.56
C ALA A 118 -0.09 3.80 -6.05
N TRP A 119 -0.82 4.88 -6.38
CA TRP A 119 -0.86 5.42 -7.75
C TRP A 119 0.53 5.86 -8.24
N GLN A 120 1.33 6.52 -7.40
CA GLN A 120 2.69 6.90 -7.76
C GLN A 120 3.59 5.67 -7.94
N LEU A 121 3.47 4.67 -7.07
CA LEU A 121 4.22 3.41 -7.20
C LEU A 121 3.84 2.64 -8.46
N ALA A 122 2.56 2.62 -8.84
CA ALA A 122 2.12 2.01 -10.09
C ALA A 122 2.73 2.68 -11.32
N ARG A 123 2.89 4.01 -11.29
CA ARG A 123 3.60 4.75 -12.35
C ARG A 123 5.08 4.37 -12.41
N LEU A 124 5.76 4.31 -11.26
CA LEU A 124 7.15 3.87 -11.18
C LEU A 124 7.34 2.45 -11.68
N ALA A 125 6.47 1.51 -11.27
CA ALA A 125 6.53 0.12 -11.69
C ALA A 125 6.36 -0.03 -13.21
N ALA A 126 5.54 0.82 -13.84
CA ALA A 126 5.36 0.86 -15.29
C ALA A 126 6.54 1.49 -16.05
N GLU A 127 7.42 2.23 -15.36
CA GLU A 127 8.61 2.89 -15.92
C GLU A 127 9.91 2.10 -15.64
N LEU A 128 9.82 0.97 -14.93
CA LEU A 128 10.96 0.06 -14.74
C LEU A 128 11.45 -0.49 -16.09
N PRO A 129 12.76 -0.82 -16.21
CA PRO A 129 13.31 -1.42 -17.43
C PRO A 129 12.56 -2.67 -17.88
N GLU A 130 12.12 -3.48 -16.91
CA GLU A 130 11.15 -4.56 -17.09
C GLU A 130 9.91 -4.25 -16.23
N PRO A 131 8.81 -3.79 -16.83
CA PRO A 131 7.59 -3.50 -16.09
C PRO A 131 7.04 -4.74 -15.38
N VAL A 132 6.56 -4.57 -14.16
CA VAL A 132 6.04 -5.66 -13.33
C VAL A 132 4.59 -5.42 -12.93
N ASP A 133 3.85 -6.50 -12.74
CA ASP A 133 2.53 -6.45 -12.12
C ASP A 133 2.71 -6.16 -10.62
N LEU A 134 2.16 -5.05 -10.15
CA LEU A 134 2.27 -4.58 -8.79
C LEU A 134 0.91 -4.69 -8.08
N ARG A 135 0.92 -5.11 -6.82
CA ARG A 135 -0.21 -4.96 -5.90
C ARG A 135 0.21 -4.10 -4.71
N CYS A 136 -0.62 -3.12 -4.39
CA CYS A 136 -0.54 -2.35 -3.16
C CYS A 136 -1.77 -2.64 -2.30
N ILE A 137 -1.56 -2.80 -1.01
CA ILE A 137 -2.61 -3.04 -0.02
C ILE A 137 -2.51 -1.92 1.00
N ILE A 138 -3.62 -1.24 1.20
CA ILE A 138 -3.76 -0.13 2.13
C ILE A 138 -4.81 -0.57 3.12
N SER A 139 -4.49 -0.58 4.40
CA SER A 139 -5.49 -0.77 5.44
C SER A 139 -5.43 0.30 6.51
N ALA A 140 -6.58 0.55 7.13
CA ALA A 140 -6.71 1.36 8.32
C ALA A 140 -7.64 0.63 9.31
N ASN A 141 -7.51 0.95 10.58
CA ASN A 141 -8.48 0.61 11.61
C ASN A 141 -8.37 1.66 12.73
N SER A 142 -9.05 1.42 13.84
CA SER A 142 -9.05 2.34 14.98
C SER A 142 -7.70 2.53 15.67
N THR A 143 -6.67 1.72 15.38
CA THR A 143 -5.40 1.71 16.12
C THR A 143 -4.17 2.05 15.26
N ASN A 144 -4.21 1.77 13.96
CA ASN A 144 -3.13 2.03 13.02
C ASN A 144 -3.63 2.03 11.57
N GLY A 145 -2.73 2.37 10.64
CA GLY A 145 -2.90 2.04 9.24
C GLY A 145 -1.65 1.36 8.68
N THR A 146 -1.81 0.48 7.70
CA THR A 146 -0.68 -0.21 7.07
C THR A 146 -0.68 -0.01 5.57
N PHE A 147 0.52 0.13 5.01
CA PHE A 147 0.76 0.05 3.58
C PHE A 147 1.65 -1.14 3.30
N ARG A 148 1.30 -1.95 2.31
CA ARG A 148 2.08 -3.10 1.85
C ARG A 148 2.16 -3.09 0.34
N LEU A 149 3.27 -3.57 -0.21
CA LEU A 149 3.39 -3.83 -1.65
C LEU A 149 4.08 -5.16 -1.93
N HIS A 150 3.72 -5.76 -3.04
CA HIS A 150 4.43 -6.90 -3.61
C HIS A 150 4.19 -6.97 -5.11
N ARG A 151 5.00 -7.76 -5.80
CA ARG A 151 4.78 -8.12 -7.19
C ARG A 151 3.72 -9.22 -7.26
N LEU A 152 2.73 -9.07 -8.14
CA LEU A 152 1.77 -10.12 -8.42
C LEU A 152 2.46 -11.29 -9.12
N ARG A 153 2.27 -12.49 -8.58
CA ARG A 153 2.79 -13.76 -9.11
C ARG A 153 1.70 -14.82 -9.13
N ASP A 154 1.72 -15.65 -10.16
CA ASP A 154 0.84 -16.82 -10.22
C ASP A 154 1.20 -17.79 -9.09
N GLY A 155 0.19 -18.27 -8.35
CA GLY A 155 0.36 -19.26 -7.30
C GLY A 155 0.79 -18.72 -5.93
N GLU A 156 0.98 -17.40 -5.77
CA GLU A 156 1.26 -16.77 -4.47
C GLU A 156 0.14 -15.80 -4.04
N PRO A 157 -1.07 -16.29 -3.73
CA PRO A 157 -2.14 -15.44 -3.23
C PRO A 157 -1.80 -14.93 -1.82
N TRP A 158 -1.88 -13.62 -1.60
CA TRP A 158 -1.69 -13.00 -0.29
C TRP A 158 -2.99 -12.60 0.42
N LEU A 159 -3.97 -12.14 -0.35
CA LEU A 159 -5.28 -11.70 0.16
C LEU A 159 -6.39 -12.64 -0.29
N SER A 160 -7.43 -12.73 0.53
CA SER A 160 -8.73 -13.26 0.10
C SER A 160 -9.27 -12.45 -1.08
N GLU A 161 -9.98 -13.11 -2.00
CA GLU A 161 -10.71 -12.43 -3.07
C GLU A 161 -11.88 -11.60 -2.52
N ASP A 162 -12.55 -12.13 -1.49
CA ASP A 162 -13.56 -11.45 -0.70
C ASP A 162 -12.88 -10.52 0.31
N LEU A 163 -12.89 -9.21 0.03
CA LEU A 163 -12.34 -8.19 0.91
C LEU A 163 -13.28 -7.85 2.09
N ASP A 164 -14.57 -8.13 1.98
CA ASP A 164 -15.53 -7.88 3.07
C ASP A 164 -15.42 -8.93 4.20
N GLY A 165 -14.69 -10.03 3.94
CA GLY A 165 -14.22 -10.96 4.97
C GLY A 165 -13.33 -10.30 6.04
N TYR A 166 -12.66 -9.19 5.71
CA TYR A 166 -11.83 -8.42 6.65
C TYR A 166 -12.69 -7.41 7.42
N ARG A 167 -13.27 -7.87 8.54
CA ARG A 167 -14.28 -7.10 9.30
C ARG A 167 -13.71 -6.12 10.33
N LEU A 168 -12.40 -6.11 10.54
CA LEU A 168 -11.74 -5.33 11.59
C LEU A 168 -10.93 -4.15 11.04
N GLU A 169 -10.88 -4.01 9.72
CA GLU A 169 -10.08 -2.99 9.06
C GLU A 169 -10.76 -2.54 7.76
N GLU A 170 -10.62 -1.26 7.46
CA GLU A 170 -10.89 -0.72 6.13
C GLU A 170 -9.76 -1.15 5.19
N ILE A 171 -10.06 -1.77 4.05
CA ILE A 171 -9.03 -2.25 3.11
C ILE A 171 -9.28 -1.70 1.72
N ILE A 172 -8.21 -1.24 1.08
CA ILE A 172 -8.13 -0.88 -0.34
C ILE A 172 -6.99 -1.68 -0.97
N VAL A 173 -7.25 -2.28 -2.12
CA VAL A 173 -6.27 -2.97 -2.96
C VAL A 173 -6.18 -2.27 -4.30
N LEU A 174 -4.97 -1.86 -4.66
CA LEU A 174 -4.66 -1.35 -6.00
C LEU A 174 -3.80 -2.38 -6.74
N ASP A 175 -4.31 -2.86 -7.86
CA ASP A 175 -3.62 -3.77 -8.77
C ASP A 175 -3.22 -3.00 -10.05
N ALA A 176 -1.92 -3.07 -10.36
CA ALA A 176 -1.28 -2.36 -11.45
C ALA A 176 -0.57 -3.36 -12.37
N PRO A 177 -1.22 -3.84 -13.45
CA PRO A 177 -0.57 -4.74 -14.38
C PRO A 177 0.54 -4.01 -15.16
N ALA A 178 1.60 -4.74 -15.47
CA ALA A 178 2.65 -4.34 -16.39
C ALA A 178 2.03 -3.90 -17.73
N ARG A 179 2.47 -2.77 -18.27
CA ARG A 179 2.04 -2.32 -19.60
C ARG A 179 2.53 -3.32 -20.65
N GLY A 180 1.60 -3.96 -21.37
CA GLY A 180 1.92 -4.91 -22.45
C GLY A 180 1.25 -6.29 -22.37
N ARG A 181 0.44 -6.56 -21.34
CA ARG A 181 -0.52 -7.68 -21.36
C ARG A 181 -1.88 -7.19 -21.88
N ASP A 182 -2.04 -7.16 -23.20
CA ASP A 182 -3.33 -7.13 -23.88
C ASP A 182 -3.66 -8.54 -24.39
#